data_AF-A0A183I6U9-F1
#
_entry.id   AF-A0A183I6U9-F1
#
_cell.length_a   1.000
_cell.length_b   1.000
_cell.length_c   1.000
_cell.angle_alpha   90.00
_cell.angle_beta   90.00
_cell.angle_gamma   90.00
#
_symmetry.space_group_name_H-M   'P 1'
#
loop_
_entity.id
_entity.type
_entity.pdbx_description
1 polymer ?
#
loop_
_entity_poly.entity_id
_entity_poly.type
_entity_poly.pdbx_seq_one_letter_code
_entity_poly.pdbx_strand_id
1 'polypeptide(L)'
;FATLSAKKASKELDVLQKQLKCFEEDYESKLDAVRHAEIGIKLAMEKVREGKQRLYEAVGIEDSANEAAETLEILKRTFISHAIPNTKEEVELEMAREQGKLDALHNEGEKKDIERFEKLTQKKESLIKEMATKQKDVSEWEDKINSLLEQWLLQLESLVTKLNQYFSSFFENMGCTGEVCLQKPDDKLDISKYGITVTAKFREDERLRQLTHQTQSGGERSVTTMLYILALQKLTVVPFRCVDEINQGIQVCGDF
;
A
#
# COMPACT_ATOMS: atom_id res chain seq x y z
N PHE A 1 17.47 -78.48 -92.54
CA PHE A 1 16.12 -78.05 -92.13
C PHE A 1 15.95 -77.89 -90.62
N ALA A 2 16.51 -78.75 -89.76
CA ALA A 2 16.38 -78.64 -88.29
C ALA A 2 17.04 -77.39 -87.64
N THR A 3 18.17 -76.90 -88.19
CA THR A 3 18.93 -75.76 -87.63
C THR A 3 18.28 -74.39 -87.85
N LEU A 4 17.45 -74.25 -88.90
CA LEU A 4 16.73 -72.99 -89.20
C LEU A 4 15.52 -72.79 -88.26
N SER A 5 14.87 -73.89 -87.87
CA SER A 5 13.73 -73.91 -86.94
C SER A 5 14.14 -73.57 -85.50
N ALA A 6 15.28 -74.09 -85.03
CA ALA A 6 15.82 -73.80 -83.70
C ALA A 6 16.22 -72.32 -83.52
N LYS A 7 16.80 -71.68 -84.55
CA LYS A 7 17.17 -70.26 -84.51
C LYS A 7 15.95 -69.33 -84.49
N LYS A 8 14.86 -69.70 -85.17
CA LYS A 8 13.60 -68.97 -85.14
C LYS A 8 12.92 -69.07 -83.76
N ALA A 9 12.85 -70.29 -83.22
CA ALA A 9 12.34 -70.54 -81.88
C ALA A 9 13.15 -69.81 -80.79
N SER A 10 14.48 -69.76 -80.90
CA SER A 10 15.34 -69.02 -79.96
C SER A 10 15.12 -67.50 -80.01
N LYS A 11 14.87 -66.92 -81.20
CA LYS A 11 14.50 -65.51 -81.32
C LYS A 11 13.13 -65.21 -80.74
N GLU A 12 12.15 -66.08 -80.98
CA GLU A 12 10.81 -65.94 -80.39
C GLU A 12 10.85 -66.05 -78.87
N LEU A 13 11.70 -66.93 -78.34
CA LEU A 13 11.92 -67.08 -76.89
C LEU A 13 12.60 -65.85 -76.26
N ASP A 14 13.57 -65.23 -76.94
CA ASP A 14 14.21 -63.97 -76.49
C ASP A 14 13.22 -62.78 -76.54
N VAL A 15 12.34 -62.73 -77.54
CA VAL A 15 11.27 -61.73 -77.60
C VAL A 15 10.26 -61.92 -76.47
N LEU A 16 9.84 -63.15 -76.21
CA LEU A 16 8.93 -63.47 -75.11
C LEU A 16 9.55 -63.18 -73.74
N GLN A 17 10.84 -63.46 -73.55
CA GLN A 17 11.55 -63.12 -72.30
C GLN A 17 11.64 -61.60 -72.08
N LYS A 18 11.89 -60.82 -73.13
CA LYS A 18 11.87 -59.35 -73.06
C LYS A 18 10.49 -58.80 -72.76
N GLN A 19 9.44 -59.37 -73.37
CA GLN A 19 8.06 -58.99 -73.09
C GLN A 19 7.65 -59.35 -71.67
N LEU A 20 8.04 -60.52 -71.17
CA LEU A 20 7.80 -60.95 -69.80
C LEU A 20 8.46 -59.99 -68.80
N LYS A 21 9.73 -59.65 -69.03
CA LYS A 21 10.46 -58.71 -68.17
C LYS A 21 9.83 -57.31 -68.16
N CYS A 22 9.43 -56.80 -69.33
CA CYS A 22 8.74 -55.52 -69.44
C CYS A 22 7.39 -55.53 -68.70
N PHE A 23 6.67 -56.66 -68.76
CA PHE A 23 5.41 -56.85 -68.04
C PHE A 23 5.61 -56.96 -66.52
N GLU A 24 6.66 -57.66 -66.07
CA GLU A 24 7.04 -57.74 -64.65
C GLU A 24 7.40 -56.36 -64.08
N GLU A 25 8.16 -55.55 -64.83
CA GLU A 25 8.51 -54.18 -64.45
C GLU A 25 7.26 -53.26 -64.36
N ASP A 26 6.32 -53.35 -65.31
CA ASP A 26 5.06 -52.59 -65.23
C ASP A 26 4.16 -53.10 -64.09
N TYR A 27 4.12 -54.42 -63.86
CA TYR A 27 3.36 -55.02 -62.75
C TYR A 27 3.85 -54.51 -61.38
N GLU A 28 5.16 -54.53 -61.13
CA GLU A 28 5.75 -54.00 -59.90
C GLU A 28 5.49 -52.49 -59.75
N SER A 29 5.59 -51.71 -60.84
CA SER A 29 5.27 -50.28 -60.84
C SER A 29 3.80 -49.99 -60.46
N LYS A 30 2.85 -50.79 -60.98
CA LYS A 30 1.44 -50.69 -60.59
C LYS A 30 1.22 -51.11 -59.14
N LEU A 31 1.92 -52.15 -58.67
CA LEU A 31 1.83 -52.61 -57.29
C LEU A 31 2.29 -51.51 -56.30
N ASP A 32 3.39 -50.82 -56.63
CA ASP A 32 3.89 -49.69 -55.84
C ASP A 32 2.93 -48.49 -55.84
N ALA A 33 2.33 -48.16 -56.99
CA ALA A 33 1.32 -47.11 -57.06
C ALA A 33 0.09 -47.41 -56.18
N VAL A 34 -0.37 -48.68 -56.16
CA VAL A 34 -1.47 -49.12 -55.29
C VAL A 34 -1.07 -49.01 -53.81
N ARG A 35 0.14 -49.47 -53.44
CA ARG A 35 0.65 -49.33 -52.06
C ARG A 35 0.69 -47.88 -51.59
N HIS A 36 1.17 -46.96 -52.43
CA HIS A 36 1.18 -45.53 -52.11
C HIS A 36 -0.23 -44.95 -51.95
N ALA A 37 -1.17 -45.34 -52.82
CA ALA A 37 -2.56 -44.92 -52.71
C ALA A 37 -3.22 -45.43 -51.41
N GLU A 38 -2.99 -46.69 -51.03
CA GLU A 38 -3.50 -47.26 -49.78
C GLU A 38 -2.97 -46.52 -48.54
N ILE A 39 -1.67 -46.20 -48.52
CA ILE A 39 -1.07 -45.42 -47.43
C ILE A 39 -1.68 -44.01 -47.39
N GLY A 40 -1.87 -43.36 -48.54
CA GLY A 40 -2.51 -42.05 -48.62
C GLY A 40 -3.95 -42.05 -48.09
N ILE A 41 -4.73 -43.08 -48.44
CA ILE A 41 -6.11 -43.26 -47.95
C ILE A 41 -6.11 -43.47 -46.43
N LYS A 42 -5.21 -44.32 -45.90
CA LYS A 42 -5.10 -44.53 -44.44
C LYS A 42 -4.79 -43.24 -43.69
N LEU A 43 -3.82 -42.46 -44.17
CA LEU A 43 -3.47 -41.17 -43.56
C LEU A 43 -4.62 -40.16 -43.64
N ALA A 44 -5.35 -40.12 -44.76
CA ALA A 44 -6.53 -39.26 -44.89
C ALA A 44 -7.65 -39.67 -43.92
N MET A 45 -7.92 -40.97 -43.79
CA MET A 45 -8.91 -41.50 -42.83
C MET A 45 -8.52 -41.18 -41.38
N GLU A 46 -7.24 -41.26 -41.05
CA GLU A 46 -6.74 -40.94 -39.71
C GLU A 46 -6.91 -39.45 -39.38
N LYS A 47 -6.59 -38.55 -40.32
CA LYS A 47 -6.83 -37.12 -40.15
C LYS A 47 -8.31 -36.78 -39.98
N VAL A 48 -9.19 -37.44 -40.73
CA VAL A 48 -10.65 -37.25 -40.60
C VAL A 48 -11.13 -37.70 -39.22
N ARG A 49 -10.62 -38.84 -38.72
CA ARG A 49 -10.93 -39.35 -37.39
C ARG A 49 -10.47 -38.39 -36.29
N GLU A 50 -9.24 -37.89 -36.37
CA GLU A 50 -8.73 -36.90 -35.41
C GLU A 50 -9.54 -35.60 -35.44
N GLY A 51 -9.90 -35.12 -36.65
CA GLY A 51 -10.72 -33.93 -36.80
C GLY A 51 -12.11 -34.11 -36.19
N LYS A 52 -12.73 -35.28 -36.39
CA LYS A 52 -14.02 -35.64 -35.78
C LYS A 52 -13.93 -35.63 -34.25
N GLN A 53 -12.88 -36.22 -33.69
CA GLN A 53 -12.71 -36.28 -32.23
C GLN A 53 -12.55 -34.89 -31.61
N ARG A 54 -11.69 -34.03 -32.18
CA ARG A 54 -11.50 -32.65 -31.70
C ARG A 54 -12.79 -31.84 -31.76
N LEU A 55 -13.61 -32.05 -32.79
CA LEU A 55 -14.90 -31.38 -32.93
C LEU A 55 -15.85 -31.76 -31.79
N TYR A 56 -15.94 -33.04 -31.44
CA TYR A 56 -16.79 -33.50 -30.36
C TYR A 56 -16.31 -33.06 -28.99
N GLU A 57 -15.00 -33.06 -28.75
CA GLU A 57 -14.41 -32.52 -27.51
C GLU A 57 -14.72 -31.03 -27.34
N ALA A 58 -14.67 -30.24 -28.42
CA ALA A 58 -14.98 -28.81 -28.37
C ALA A 58 -16.47 -28.52 -28.12
N VAL A 59 -17.36 -29.40 -28.57
CA VAL A 59 -18.83 -29.27 -28.38
C VAL A 59 -19.30 -29.93 -27.08
N GLY A 60 -18.49 -30.82 -26.48
CA GLY A 60 -18.80 -31.50 -25.21
C GLY A 60 -19.71 -32.72 -25.35
N ILE A 61 -19.63 -33.44 -26.48
CA ILE A 61 -20.46 -34.62 -26.81
C ILE A 61 -19.56 -35.88 -26.89
N GLU A 62 -20.04 -37.04 -26.44
CA GLU A 62 -19.32 -38.32 -26.54
C GLU A 62 -19.47 -38.96 -27.94
N ASP A 63 -18.47 -39.70 -28.42
CA ASP A 63 -18.42 -40.21 -29.81
C ASP A 63 -19.45 -41.34 -30.06
N SER A 64 -20.69 -40.96 -30.37
CA SER A 64 -21.84 -41.83 -30.65
C SER A 64 -22.36 -41.63 -32.08
N ALA A 65 -22.83 -42.71 -32.71
CA ALA A 65 -23.20 -42.75 -34.13
C ALA A 65 -24.43 -41.90 -34.49
N ASN A 66 -25.20 -41.40 -33.51
CA ASN A 66 -26.50 -40.76 -33.73
C ASN A 66 -26.53 -39.24 -33.45
N GLU A 67 -25.41 -38.63 -33.04
CA GLU A 67 -25.37 -37.25 -32.50
C GLU A 67 -24.73 -36.21 -33.44
N ALA A 68 -24.39 -36.61 -34.68
CA ALA A 68 -23.84 -35.69 -35.68
C ALA A 68 -24.82 -34.55 -36.05
N ALA A 69 -26.13 -34.81 -35.99
CA ALA A 69 -27.16 -33.80 -36.22
C ALA A 69 -27.27 -32.79 -35.07
N GLU A 70 -27.13 -33.27 -33.82
CA GLU A 70 -27.15 -32.45 -32.61
C GLU A 70 -25.92 -31.54 -32.52
N THR A 71 -24.75 -32.09 -32.85
CA THR A 71 -23.49 -31.33 -32.97
C THR A 71 -23.62 -30.20 -33.99
N LEU A 72 -24.25 -30.48 -35.14
CA LEU A 72 -24.46 -29.48 -36.19
C LEU A 72 -25.42 -28.37 -35.75
N GLU A 73 -26.48 -28.67 -34.99
CA GLU A 73 -27.39 -27.65 -34.45
C GLU A 73 -26.69 -26.74 -33.43
N ILE A 74 -25.90 -27.31 -32.51
CA ILE A 74 -25.15 -26.53 -31.51
C ILE A 74 -24.15 -25.60 -32.20
N LEU A 75 -23.45 -26.09 -33.22
CA LEU A 75 -22.51 -25.29 -34.01
C LEU A 75 -23.23 -24.16 -34.78
N LYS A 76 -24.36 -24.45 -35.43
CA LYS A 76 -25.16 -23.40 -36.10
C LYS A 76 -25.61 -22.32 -35.13
N ARG A 77 -26.09 -22.70 -33.94
CA ARG A 77 -26.53 -21.75 -32.91
C ARG A 77 -25.38 -20.87 -32.42
N THR A 78 -24.21 -21.46 -32.18
CA THR A 78 -23.02 -20.74 -31.71
C THR A 78 -22.42 -19.83 -32.78
N PHE A 79 -22.43 -20.24 -34.06
CA PHE A 79 -22.01 -19.37 -35.17
C PHE A 79 -22.93 -18.15 -35.33
N ILE A 80 -24.25 -18.35 -35.19
CA ILE A 80 -25.22 -17.25 -35.25
C ILE A 80 -25.06 -16.31 -34.05
N SER A 81 -24.88 -16.85 -32.83
CA SER A 81 -24.76 -16.02 -31.62
C SER A 81 -23.51 -15.16 -31.61
N HIS A 82 -22.41 -15.67 -32.17
CA HIS A 82 -21.14 -14.95 -32.26
C HIS A 82 -20.98 -14.17 -33.58
N ALA A 83 -22.02 -14.12 -34.42
CA ALA A 83 -22.02 -13.46 -35.72
C ALA A 83 -20.82 -13.86 -36.60
N ILE A 84 -20.44 -15.14 -36.56
CA ILE A 84 -19.30 -15.68 -37.31
C ILE A 84 -19.69 -15.75 -38.78
N PRO A 85 -18.83 -15.31 -39.71
CA PRO A 85 -19.10 -15.41 -41.15
C PRO A 85 -19.35 -16.86 -41.60
N ASN A 86 -20.19 -17.02 -42.64
CA ASN A 86 -20.59 -18.33 -43.14
C ASN A 86 -19.58 -18.97 -44.11
N THR A 87 -18.55 -18.21 -44.52
CA THR A 87 -17.52 -18.70 -45.45
C THR A 87 -16.18 -18.85 -44.74
N LYS A 88 -15.45 -19.91 -45.12
CA LYS A 88 -14.12 -20.19 -44.56
C LYS A 88 -13.15 -19.02 -44.77
N GLU A 89 -13.22 -18.39 -45.94
CA GLU A 89 -12.35 -17.27 -46.33
C GLU A 89 -12.58 -16.02 -45.46
N GLU A 90 -13.84 -15.70 -45.14
CA GLU A 90 -14.16 -14.58 -44.24
C GLU A 90 -13.72 -14.86 -42.79
N VAL A 91 -13.83 -16.10 -42.32
CA VAL A 91 -13.34 -16.51 -40.99
C VAL A 91 -11.81 -16.40 -40.91
N GLU A 92 -11.11 -16.86 -41.94
CA GLU A 92 -9.65 -16.73 -42.02
C GLU A 92 -9.20 -15.25 -42.06
N LEU A 93 -9.94 -14.40 -42.77
CA LEU A 93 -9.68 -12.96 -42.81
C LEU A 93 -9.89 -12.30 -41.44
N GLU A 94 -10.98 -12.65 -40.73
CA GLU A 94 -11.26 -12.09 -39.41
C GLU A 94 -10.26 -12.59 -38.35
N MET A 95 -9.88 -13.86 -38.40
CA MET A 95 -8.79 -14.39 -37.55
C MET A 95 -7.47 -13.65 -37.82
N ALA A 96 -7.11 -13.42 -39.09
CA ALA A 96 -5.90 -12.67 -39.45
C ALA A 96 -5.98 -11.21 -38.97
N ARG A 97 -7.17 -10.59 -39.04
CA ARG A 97 -7.41 -9.23 -38.55
C ARG A 97 -7.23 -9.14 -37.03
N GLU A 98 -7.83 -10.04 -36.27
CA GLU A 98 -7.71 -10.06 -34.81
C GLU A 98 -6.30 -10.45 -34.37
N GLN A 99 -5.64 -11.38 -35.08
CA GLN A 99 -4.24 -11.71 -34.83
C GLN A 99 -3.33 -10.49 -35.08
N GLY A 100 -3.55 -9.74 -36.17
CA GLY A 100 -2.81 -8.52 -36.45
C GLY A 100 -2.98 -7.43 -35.39
N LYS A 101 -4.18 -7.33 -34.78
CA LYS A 101 -4.40 -6.43 -33.62
C LYS A 101 -3.64 -6.91 -32.39
N LEU A 102 -3.68 -8.20 -32.09
CA LEU A 102 -2.94 -8.79 -30.96
C LEU A 102 -1.43 -8.59 -31.11
N ASP A 103 -0.89 -8.82 -32.31
CA ASP A 103 0.53 -8.66 -32.59
C ASP A 103 0.97 -7.19 -32.50
N ALA A 104 0.11 -6.25 -32.92
CA ALA A 104 0.35 -4.81 -32.75
C ALA A 104 0.35 -4.39 -31.26
N LEU A 105 -0.51 -5.00 -30.44
CA LEU A 105 -0.64 -4.76 -29.00
C LEU A 105 0.35 -5.57 -28.15
N HIS A 106 1.10 -6.52 -28.74
CA HIS A 106 2.00 -7.41 -28.00
C HIS A 106 3.12 -6.66 -27.27
N ASN A 107 3.39 -5.40 -27.66
CA ASN A 107 4.34 -4.51 -26.98
C ASN A 107 3.73 -3.73 -25.80
N GLU A 108 2.41 -3.79 -25.55
CA GLU A 108 1.70 -2.95 -24.56
C GLU A 108 1.42 -3.63 -23.21
N GLY A 109 1.96 -4.81 -22.94
CA GLY A 109 1.93 -5.36 -21.58
C GLY A 109 2.39 -6.81 -21.51
N GLU A 110 3.43 -7.07 -20.72
CA GLU A 110 3.83 -8.43 -20.38
C GLU A 110 2.96 -8.96 -19.23
N LYS A 111 2.82 -10.29 -19.12
CA LYS A 111 2.25 -10.94 -17.93
C LYS A 111 2.90 -10.47 -16.62
N LYS A 112 4.17 -10.05 -16.68
CA LYS A 112 4.90 -9.45 -15.54
C LYS A 112 4.32 -8.11 -15.07
N ASP A 113 3.69 -7.34 -15.96
CA ASP A 113 3.09 -6.04 -15.62
C ASP A 113 1.82 -6.23 -14.78
N ILE A 114 1.05 -7.29 -15.06
CA ILE A 114 -0.11 -7.68 -14.24
C ILE A 114 0.34 -8.08 -12.84
N GLU A 115 1.35 -8.96 -12.73
CA GLU A 115 1.91 -9.37 -11.43
C GLU A 115 2.49 -8.18 -10.65
N ARG A 116 3.13 -7.24 -11.35
CA ARG A 116 3.66 -6.01 -10.75
C ARG A 116 2.52 -5.12 -10.26
N PHE A 117 1.46 -4.95 -11.04
CA PHE A 117 0.29 -4.17 -10.66
C PHE A 117 -0.41 -4.74 -9.43
N GLU A 118 -0.59 -6.06 -9.35
CA GLU A 118 -1.15 -6.73 -8.18
C GLU A 118 -0.30 -6.49 -6.93
N LYS A 119 1.03 -6.68 -7.03
CA LYS A 119 1.97 -6.42 -5.92
C LYS A 119 1.94 -4.96 -5.47
N LEU A 120 1.88 -4.02 -6.41
CA LEU A 120 1.79 -2.58 -6.10
C LEU A 120 0.47 -2.24 -5.41
N THR A 121 -0.63 -2.86 -5.84
CA THR A 121 -1.95 -2.66 -5.25
C THR A 121 -1.98 -3.17 -3.81
N GLN A 122 -1.48 -4.38 -3.55
CA GLN A 122 -1.35 -4.91 -2.19
C GLN A 122 -0.48 -4.02 -1.30
N LYS A 123 0.65 -3.54 -1.82
CA LYS A 123 1.55 -2.64 -1.07
C LYS A 123 0.90 -1.29 -0.79
N LYS A 124 0.11 -0.75 -1.73
CA LYS A 124 -0.66 0.48 -1.52
C LYS A 124 -1.67 0.29 -0.40
N GLU A 125 -2.41 -0.81 -0.39
CA GLU A 125 -3.37 -1.11 0.68
C GLU A 125 -2.71 -1.29 2.04
N SER A 126 -1.55 -1.97 2.11
CA SER A 126 -0.83 -2.12 3.38
C SER A 126 -0.34 -0.76 3.90
N LEU A 127 0.22 0.09 3.02
CA LEU A 127 0.66 1.44 3.39
C LEU A 127 -0.49 2.34 3.84
N ILE A 128 -1.66 2.25 3.20
CA ILE A 128 -2.85 3.00 3.63
C ILE A 128 -3.28 2.57 5.04
N LYS A 129 -3.25 1.26 5.33
CA LYS A 129 -3.57 0.73 6.66
C LYS A 129 -2.56 1.20 7.71
N GLU A 130 -1.27 1.14 7.41
CA GLU A 130 -0.20 1.64 8.30
C GLU A 130 -0.30 3.15 8.53
N MET A 131 -0.63 3.92 7.51
CA MET A 131 -0.84 5.36 7.67
C MET A 131 -2.04 5.65 8.55
N ALA A 132 -3.15 4.90 8.39
CA ALA A 132 -4.34 5.05 9.22
C ALA A 132 -4.06 4.69 10.70
N THR A 133 -3.30 3.62 10.96
CA THR A 133 -2.92 3.27 12.34
C THR A 133 -2.00 4.32 12.95
N LYS A 134 -1.01 4.81 12.20
CA LYS A 134 -0.11 5.88 12.67
C LYS A 134 -0.86 7.19 12.93
N GLN A 135 -1.82 7.54 12.09
CA GLN A 135 -2.65 8.74 12.32
C GLN A 135 -3.47 8.60 13.61
N LYS A 136 -4.00 7.41 13.88
CA LYS A 136 -4.70 7.13 15.13
C LYS A 136 -3.77 7.22 16.33
N ASP A 137 -2.57 6.62 16.24
CA ASP A 137 -1.56 6.69 17.30
C ASP A 137 -1.22 8.15 17.62
N VAL A 138 -1.00 8.99 16.60
CA VAL A 138 -0.70 10.43 16.77
C VAL A 138 -1.83 11.13 17.52
N SER A 139 -3.08 10.94 17.08
CA SER A 139 -4.24 11.53 17.75
C SER A 139 -4.35 11.08 19.21
N GLU A 140 -4.13 9.79 19.49
CA GLU A 140 -4.16 9.26 20.85
C GLU A 140 -3.03 9.85 21.73
N TRP A 141 -1.85 10.11 21.16
CA TRP A 141 -0.75 10.76 21.88
C TRP A 141 -0.99 12.24 22.11
N GLU A 142 -1.58 12.95 21.15
CA GLU A 142 -1.97 14.36 21.30
C GLU A 142 -2.99 14.52 22.44
N ASP A 143 -4.01 13.66 22.48
CA ASP A 143 -5.01 13.65 23.56
C ASP A 143 -4.37 13.37 24.92
N LYS A 144 -3.44 12.41 24.99
CA LYS A 144 -2.68 12.10 26.22
C LYS A 144 -1.86 13.30 26.68
N ILE A 145 -1.12 13.95 25.79
CA ILE A 145 -0.32 15.13 26.11
C ILE A 145 -1.22 16.24 26.65
N ASN A 146 -2.34 16.53 25.98
CA ASN A 146 -3.28 17.55 26.41
C ASN A 146 -3.85 17.25 27.81
N SER A 147 -4.26 16.00 28.06
CA SER A 147 -4.80 15.60 29.36
C SER A 147 -3.78 15.73 30.50
N LEU A 148 -2.52 15.34 30.25
CA LEU A 148 -1.43 15.47 31.22
C LEU A 148 -1.10 16.93 31.49
N LEU A 149 -1.12 17.76 30.45
CA LEU A 149 -0.85 19.19 30.55
C LEU A 149 -1.93 19.91 31.35
N GLU A 150 -3.21 19.57 31.13
CA GLU A 150 -4.32 20.10 31.93
C GLU A 150 -4.22 19.69 33.40
N GLN A 151 -3.94 18.42 33.68
CA GLN A 151 -3.76 17.94 35.05
C GLN A 151 -2.59 18.65 35.76
N TRP A 152 -1.46 18.79 35.08
CA TRP A 152 -0.30 19.52 35.59
C TRP A 152 -0.63 20.99 35.85
N LEU A 153 -1.32 21.66 34.91
CA LEU A 153 -1.67 23.07 35.02
C LEU A 153 -2.61 23.33 36.20
N LEU A 154 -3.63 22.47 36.39
CA LEU A 154 -4.55 22.58 37.53
C LEU A 154 -3.81 22.45 38.88
N GLN A 155 -2.86 21.52 38.97
CA GLN A 155 -2.04 21.37 40.17
C GLN A 155 -1.15 22.59 40.41
N LEU A 156 -0.51 23.10 39.35
CA LEU A 156 0.34 24.28 39.41
C LEU A 156 -0.45 25.53 39.82
N GLU A 157 -1.62 25.76 39.23
CA GLU A 157 -2.51 26.86 39.58
C GLU A 157 -3.00 26.78 41.03
N SER A 158 -3.32 25.58 41.51
CA SER A 158 -3.70 25.37 42.91
C SER A 158 -2.55 25.74 43.86
N LEU A 159 -1.32 25.34 43.54
CA LEU A 159 -0.14 25.67 44.33
C LEU A 159 0.15 27.18 44.32
N VAL A 160 0.12 27.82 43.16
CA VAL A 160 0.34 29.26 43.03
C VAL A 160 -0.76 30.05 43.73
N THR A 161 -2.01 29.58 43.69
CA THR A 161 -3.12 30.22 44.40
C THR A 161 -2.91 30.18 45.91
N LYS A 162 -2.51 29.02 46.46
CA LYS A 162 -2.18 28.92 47.89
C LYS A 162 -0.97 29.77 48.26
N LEU A 163 0.04 29.81 47.39
CA LEU A 163 1.21 30.67 47.55
C LEU A 163 0.80 32.14 47.63
N ASN A 164 -0.05 32.58 46.70
CA ASN A 164 -0.58 33.93 46.66
C ASN A 164 -1.36 34.27 47.93
N GLN A 165 -2.22 33.38 48.43
CA GLN A 165 -2.96 33.58 49.68
C GLN A 165 -2.02 33.85 50.87
N TYR A 166 -0.99 33.03 51.04
CA TYR A 166 -0.01 33.25 52.12
C TYR A 166 0.78 34.55 51.90
N PHE A 167 1.24 34.79 50.67
CA PHE A 167 2.02 35.97 50.32
C PHE A 167 1.24 37.28 50.54
N SER A 168 0.02 37.37 50.02
CA SER A 168 -0.87 38.51 50.22
C SER A 168 -1.18 38.74 51.70
N SER A 169 -1.45 37.66 52.47
CA SER A 169 -1.69 37.80 53.92
C SER A 169 -0.48 38.37 54.67
N PHE A 170 0.75 38.01 54.28
CA PHE A 170 1.95 38.57 54.90
C PHE A 170 2.20 40.02 54.52
N PHE A 171 1.89 40.39 53.27
CA PHE A 171 1.95 41.78 52.82
C PHE A 171 0.91 42.66 53.52
N GLU A 172 -0.33 42.18 53.65
CA GLU A 172 -1.42 42.89 54.35
C GLU A 172 -1.07 43.16 55.82
N ASN A 173 -0.43 42.19 56.50
CA ASN A 173 0.04 42.37 57.88
C ASN A 173 1.09 43.49 58.02
N MET A 174 1.80 43.84 56.93
CA MET A 174 2.75 44.96 56.89
C MET A 174 2.11 46.25 56.35
N GLY A 175 0.78 46.29 56.13
CA GLY A 175 0.09 47.43 55.54
C GLY A 175 0.41 47.66 54.05
N CYS A 176 0.94 46.63 53.37
CA CYS A 176 1.32 46.67 51.96
C CYS A 176 0.46 45.68 51.14
N THR A 177 0.56 45.72 49.81
CA THR A 177 -0.13 44.77 48.92
C THR A 177 0.87 44.01 48.08
N GLY A 178 0.78 42.69 48.07
CA GLY A 178 1.63 41.82 47.26
C GLY A 178 0.82 40.71 46.62
N GLU A 179 1.14 40.40 45.37
CA GLU A 179 0.50 39.34 44.59
C GLU A 179 1.56 38.47 43.88
N VAL A 180 1.24 37.18 43.76
CA VAL A 180 2.00 36.18 43.02
C VAL A 180 1.08 35.55 41.99
N CYS A 181 1.45 35.67 40.72
CA CYS A 181 0.65 35.18 39.60
C CYS A 181 1.45 34.18 38.75
N LEU A 182 0.76 33.18 38.22
CA LEU A 182 1.31 32.27 37.22
C LEU A 182 1.25 32.94 35.85
N GLN A 183 2.40 33.20 35.25
CA GLN A 183 2.52 33.65 33.86
C GLN A 183 2.30 32.45 32.94
N LYS A 184 1.28 32.56 32.09
CA LYS A 184 0.94 31.55 31.09
C LYS A 184 1.38 32.03 29.70
N PRO A 185 2.03 31.18 28.88
CA PRO A 185 2.31 31.49 27.49
C PRO A 185 1.06 31.45 26.62
N ASP A 186 1.15 32.04 25.42
CA ASP A 186 0.10 31.95 24.38
C ASP A 186 -0.07 30.50 23.90
N ASP A 187 1.05 29.78 23.71
CA ASP A 187 1.07 28.36 23.40
C ASP A 187 1.24 27.53 24.68
N LYS A 188 0.20 26.79 25.05
CA LYS A 188 0.18 25.96 26.25
C LYS A 188 1.26 24.88 26.24
N LEU A 189 1.69 24.42 25.06
CA LEU A 189 2.71 23.37 24.89
C LEU A 189 4.13 23.90 25.18
N ASP A 190 4.34 25.21 25.21
CA ASP A 190 5.63 25.81 25.52
C ASP A 190 5.84 25.89 27.04
N ILE A 191 6.06 24.73 27.66
CA ILE A 191 6.24 24.57 29.11
C ILE A 191 7.37 25.48 29.64
N SER A 192 8.38 25.76 28.83
CA SER A 192 9.54 26.58 29.21
C SER A 192 9.20 28.06 29.40
N LYS A 193 8.09 28.54 28.83
CA LYS A 193 7.64 29.93 28.97
C LYS A 193 6.72 30.17 30.16
N TYR A 194 6.30 29.12 30.88
CA TYR A 194 5.58 29.30 32.13
C TYR A 194 6.51 29.91 33.17
N GLY A 195 6.02 30.92 33.87
CA GLY A 195 6.82 31.68 34.82
C GLY A 195 6.02 32.10 36.04
N ILE A 196 6.71 32.52 37.08
CA ILE A 196 6.08 33.13 38.27
C ILE A 196 6.38 34.62 38.22
N THR A 197 5.32 35.42 38.26
CA THR A 197 5.41 36.88 38.34
C THR A 197 5.03 37.31 39.75
N VAL A 198 5.95 38.01 40.41
CA VAL A 198 5.72 38.61 41.73
C VAL A 198 5.54 40.11 41.56
N THR A 199 4.44 40.64 42.07
CA THR A 199 4.11 42.06 42.05
C THR A 199 3.90 42.55 43.49
N ALA A 200 4.38 43.76 43.78
CA ALA A 200 4.22 44.37 45.09
C ALA A 200 3.96 45.88 44.99
N LYS A 201 3.31 46.40 46.03
CA LYS A 201 2.95 47.80 46.23
C LYS A 201 3.15 48.13 47.71
N PHE A 202 4.01 49.12 47.99
CA PHE A 202 4.40 49.51 49.34
C PHE A 202 3.70 50.78 49.85
N ARG A 203 3.04 51.53 48.96
CA ARG A 203 2.35 52.79 49.27
C ARG A 203 1.01 52.82 48.57
N GLU A 204 -0.02 53.38 49.19
CA GLU A 204 -1.38 53.44 48.60
C GLU A 204 -1.43 54.18 47.26
N ASP A 205 -0.58 55.20 47.06
CA ASP A 205 -0.54 55.99 45.82
C ASP A 205 0.22 55.32 44.66
N GLU A 206 0.87 54.18 44.91
CA GLU A 206 1.65 53.48 43.90
C GLU A 206 0.84 52.38 43.20
N ARG A 207 1.25 52.03 41.98
CA ARG A 207 0.67 50.87 41.26
C ARG A 207 1.41 49.60 41.67
N LEU A 208 0.73 48.46 41.58
CA LEU A 208 1.38 47.15 41.64
C LEU A 208 2.46 47.08 40.56
N ARG A 209 3.71 46.87 40.98
CA ARG A 209 4.87 46.76 40.09
C ARG A 209 5.46 45.38 40.19
N GLN A 210 5.85 44.83 39.04
CA GLN A 210 6.60 43.59 38.99
C GLN A 210 7.97 43.78 39.65
N LEU A 211 8.39 42.77 40.41
CA LEU A 211 9.70 42.72 41.03
C LEU A 211 10.76 42.53 39.93
N THR A 212 11.25 43.66 39.41
CA THR A 212 12.31 43.72 38.41
C THR A 212 13.53 44.39 39.03
N HIS A 213 14.73 44.06 38.55
CA HIS A 213 15.99 44.60 39.07
C HIS A 213 16.04 46.16 39.10
N GLN A 214 15.22 46.82 38.27
CA GLN A 214 15.29 48.26 38.01
C GLN A 214 14.21 49.09 38.74
N THR A 215 13.18 48.48 39.32
CA THR A 215 11.93 49.19 39.68
C THR A 215 11.70 49.42 41.18
N GLN A 216 12.46 48.76 42.05
CA GLN A 216 12.25 48.78 43.50
C GLN A 216 13.54 49.11 44.27
N SER A 217 13.38 49.74 45.45
CA SER A 217 14.51 50.02 46.34
C SER A 217 15.15 48.73 46.88
N GLY A 218 16.41 48.78 47.29
CA GLY A 218 17.13 47.62 47.82
C GLY A 218 16.41 46.98 49.02
N GLY A 219 15.82 47.80 49.91
CA GLY A 219 15.05 47.34 51.06
C GLY A 219 13.73 46.65 50.67
N GLU A 220 12.94 47.25 49.77
CA GLU A 220 11.69 46.68 49.27
C GLU A 220 11.90 45.33 48.57
N ARG A 221 12.99 45.21 47.81
CA ARG A 221 13.36 43.94 47.14
C ARG A 221 13.68 42.86 48.16
N SER A 222 14.48 43.17 49.18
CA SER A 222 14.82 42.24 50.25
C SER A 222 13.58 41.80 51.03
N VAL A 223 12.71 42.74 51.40
CA VAL A 223 11.45 42.45 52.11
C VAL A 223 10.53 41.58 51.25
N THR A 224 10.33 41.92 49.97
CA THR A 224 9.48 41.12 49.07
C THR A 224 10.02 39.71 48.89
N THR A 225 11.34 39.58 48.70
CA THR A 225 12.00 38.27 48.54
C THR A 225 11.87 37.43 49.81
N MET A 226 12.05 38.04 50.97
CA MET A 226 11.91 37.37 52.26
C MET A 226 10.47 36.89 52.50
N LEU A 227 9.48 37.75 52.23
CA LEU A 227 8.07 37.40 52.35
C LEU A 227 7.67 36.29 51.37
N TYR A 228 8.21 36.31 50.15
CA TYR A 228 8.01 35.24 49.16
C TYR A 228 8.56 33.90 49.66
N ILE A 229 9.78 33.89 50.21
CA ILE A 229 10.38 32.69 50.81
C ILE A 229 9.54 32.21 52.00
N LEU A 230 9.08 33.10 52.88
CA LEU A 230 8.19 32.74 54.00
C LEU A 230 6.87 32.13 53.53
N ALA A 231 6.30 32.62 52.43
CA ALA A 231 5.09 32.03 51.83
C ALA A 231 5.35 30.63 51.27
N LEU A 232 6.47 30.42 50.57
CA LEU A 232 6.90 29.09 50.11
C LEU A 232 7.15 28.11 51.28
N GLN A 233 7.65 28.62 52.40
CA GLN A 233 7.86 27.83 53.61
C GLN A 233 6.55 27.35 54.26
N LYS A 234 5.41 28.02 54.02
CA LYS A 234 4.10 27.53 54.48
C LYS A 234 3.56 26.40 53.61
N LEU A 235 3.99 26.30 52.36
CA LEU A 235 3.59 25.23 51.43
C LEU A 235 4.45 23.98 51.55
N THR A 236 5.68 24.13 52.04
CA THR A 236 6.65 23.03 52.13
C THR A 236 6.78 22.55 53.57
N VAL A 237 6.83 21.23 53.76
CA VAL A 237 7.17 20.63 55.06
C VAL A 237 8.61 20.15 54.96
N VAL A 238 9.52 20.83 55.65
CA VAL A 238 10.93 20.43 55.77
C VAL A 238 11.32 20.41 57.24
N PRO A 239 12.16 19.45 57.67
CA PRO A 239 12.42 19.18 59.10
C PRO A 239 13.23 20.26 59.81
N PHE A 240 14.07 21.01 59.11
CA PHE A 240 14.76 22.18 59.64
C PHE A 240 15.03 23.18 58.50
N ARG A 241 15.18 24.46 58.85
CA ARG A 241 15.52 25.54 57.93
C ARG A 241 16.60 26.39 58.57
N CYS A 242 17.71 26.57 57.87
CA CYS A 242 18.76 27.51 58.27
C CYS A 242 18.63 28.73 57.37
N VAL A 243 18.60 29.91 57.96
CA VAL A 243 18.71 31.16 57.21
C VAL A 243 19.76 32.02 57.90
N ASP A 244 20.72 32.49 57.12
CA ASP A 244 21.84 33.31 57.57
C ASP A 244 21.64 34.75 57.08
N GLU A 245 22.13 35.73 57.84
CA GLU A 245 22.15 37.16 57.48
C GLU A 245 20.79 37.78 57.06
N ILE A 246 19.67 37.26 57.56
CA ILE A 246 18.31 37.79 57.28
C ILE A 246 18.15 39.28 57.64
N ASN A 247 18.89 39.74 58.65
CA ASN A 247 18.79 41.09 59.19
C ASN A 247 19.83 42.05 58.60
N GLN A 248 20.76 41.59 57.75
CA GLN A 248 21.70 42.49 57.09
C GLN A 248 21.04 43.15 55.87
N GLY A 249 20.85 44.47 55.94
CA GLY A 249 20.26 45.27 54.86
C GLY A 249 18.80 45.66 55.06
N ILE A 250 18.14 45.18 56.11
CA ILE A 250 16.88 45.76 56.60
C ILE A 250 17.26 46.92 57.54
N GLN A 251 17.21 48.17 57.05
CA GLN A 251 17.30 49.32 57.93
C GLN A 251 16.08 49.30 58.85
N VAL A 252 16.32 49.12 60.15
CA VAL A 252 15.34 49.39 61.20
C VAL A 252 15.08 50.91 61.16
N CYS A 253 14.04 51.34 60.44
CA CYS A 253 13.43 52.64 60.72
C CYS A 253 12.73 52.51 62.07
N GLY A 254 13.50 52.72 63.14
CA GLY A 254 12.95 53.21 64.38
C GLY A 254 12.37 54.60 64.14
N ASP A 255 11.24 54.84 64.80
CA ASP A 255 10.53 56.10 64.98
C ASP A 255 9.51 56.48 63.88
N PHE A 256 8.29 55.95 64.07
CA PHE A 256 7.05 56.71 63.91
C PHE A 256 6.51 57.06 65.31
#